data_AF-A0A2D6U5D0-F1
#
_entry.id   AF-A0A2D6U5D0-F1
#
_cell.length_a   1.000
_cell.length_b   1.000
_cell.length_c   1.000
_cell.angle_alpha   90.00
_cell.angle_beta   90.00
_cell.angle_gamma   90.00
#
_symmetry.space_group_name_H-M   'P 1'
#
loop_
_entity.id
_entity.type
_entity.pdbx_description
1 polymer ?
#
loop_
_entity_poly.entity_id
_entity_poly.type
_entity_poly.pdbx_seq_one_letter_code
_entity_poly.pdbx_strand_id
1 'polypeptide(L)'
;MNVLEYLQIYFDQLAENKLFIGLLMLLVNIGARFIIEELSDEHRAVVKSDWFRKIVIFSSVFMATRDVVIALTVTIIFVVLINEILSQETPESESDSSEPAFSPKQELDKQIDQLKLIKDQL
;
A
#
# COMPACT_ATOMS: atom_id res chain seq x y z
N MET A 1 8.67 3.54 36.65
CA MET A 1 8.52 4.00 35.25
C MET A 1 8.35 2.79 34.37
N ASN A 2 7.31 2.79 33.55
CA ASN A 2 6.95 1.65 32.72
C ASN A 2 7.78 1.63 31.42
N VAL A 3 7.88 0.47 30.77
CA VAL A 3 8.63 0.32 29.50
C VAL A 3 8.07 1.24 28.40
N LEU A 4 6.77 1.52 28.43
CA LEU A 4 6.10 2.46 27.53
C LEU A 4 6.58 3.91 27.71
N GLU A 5 6.89 4.28 28.95
CA GLU A 5 7.35 5.61 29.33
C GLU A 5 8.78 5.85 28.81
N TYR A 6 9.64 4.82 28.88
CA TYR A 6 10.96 4.86 28.25
C TYR A 6 10.86 5.01 26.73
N LEU A 7 9.97 4.26 26.08
CA LEU A 7 9.79 4.31 24.64
C LEU A 7 9.32 5.70 24.18
N GLN A 8 8.41 6.31 24.93
CA GLN A 8 7.89 7.65 24.66
C GLN A 8 9.01 8.70 24.76
N ILE A 9 9.82 8.66 25.81
CA ILE A 9 10.97 9.59 25.97
C ILE A 9 11.95 9.46 24.81
N TYR A 10 12.24 8.25 24.34
CA TYR A 10 13.11 8.03 23.18
C TYR A 10 12.51 8.60 21.89
N PHE A 11 11.21 8.42 21.67
CA PHE A 11 10.55 8.98 20.49
C PHE A 11 10.48 10.50 20.52
N ASP A 12 10.24 11.11 21.69
CA ASP A 12 10.25 12.56 21.85
C ASP A 12 11.63 13.14 21.55
N GLN A 13 12.70 12.49 22.03
CA GLN A 13 14.07 12.89 21.72
C GLN A 13 14.40 12.77 20.23
N LEU A 14 13.87 11.76 19.54
CA LEU A 14 14.06 11.59 18.11
C LEU A 14 13.27 12.63 17.31
N ALA A 15 12.05 12.94 17.74
CA ALA A 15 11.17 13.92 17.10
C ALA A 15 11.64 15.36 17.31
N GLU A 16 12.35 15.68 18.40
CA GLU A 16 12.99 16.98 18.61
C GLU A 16 14.27 17.17 17.77
N ASN A 17 14.84 16.10 17.23
CA ASN A 17 16.07 16.17 16.47
C ASN A 17 15.86 16.87 15.12
N LYS A 18 16.48 18.04 14.96
CA LYS A 18 16.39 18.87 13.75
C LYS A 18 16.81 18.13 12.46
N LEU A 19 17.77 17.21 12.55
CA LEU A 19 18.19 16.40 11.40
C LEU A 19 17.11 15.41 10.99
N PHE A 20 16.46 14.76 11.97
CA PHE A 20 15.38 13.82 11.72
C PHE A 20 14.17 14.52 11.09
N ILE A 21 13.78 15.67 11.64
CA ILE A 21 12.73 16.52 11.08
C ILE A 21 13.06 16.95 9.64
N GLY A 22 14.30 17.37 9.39
CA GLY A 22 14.74 17.77 8.04
C GLY A 22 14.71 16.59 7.05
N LEU A 23 15.12 15.40 7.48
CA LEU A 23 15.08 14.18 6.67
C LEU A 23 13.64 13.76 6.34
N LEU A 24 12.73 13.85 7.31
CA LEU A 24 11.30 13.61 7.08
C LEU A 24 10.66 14.63 6.15
N MET A 25 11.03 15.91 6.25
CA MET A 25 10.55 16.94 5.33
C MET A 25 10.97 16.65 3.88
N LEU A 26 12.18 16.12 3.68
CA LEU A 26 12.65 15.67 2.37
C LEU A 26 11.90 14.41 1.91
N LEU A 27 11.65 13.45 2.81
CA LEU A 27 10.89 12.24 2.51
C LEU A 27 9.45 12.57 2.08
N VAL A 28 8.77 13.50 2.75
CA VAL A 28 7.42 13.95 2.39
C VAL A 28 7.41 14.64 1.02
N ASN A 29 8.37 15.52 0.74
CA ASN A 29 8.47 16.19 -0.57
C ASN A 29 8.69 15.20 -1.73
N ILE A 30 9.52 14.19 -1.51
CA ILE A 30 9.75 13.12 -2.50
C ILE A 30 8.49 12.25 -2.61
N GLY A 31 7.93 11.83 -1.48
CA GLY A 31 6.72 11.01 -1.40
C GLY A 31 5.52 11.65 -2.11
N ALA A 32 5.35 12.97 -1.99
CA ALA A 32 4.30 13.70 -2.69
C ALA A 32 4.44 13.60 -4.21
N ARG A 33 5.68 13.71 -4.73
CA ARG A 33 5.95 13.51 -6.17
C ARG A 33 5.67 12.07 -6.60
N PHE A 34 6.01 11.08 -5.78
CA PHE A 34 5.74 9.66 -6.07
C PHE A 34 4.26 9.27 -5.99
N ILE A 35 3.42 10.02 -5.25
CA ILE A 35 1.97 9.78 -5.21
C ILE A 35 1.27 10.39 -6.43
N ILE A 36 1.70 11.58 -6.87
CA ILE A 36 1.10 12.30 -8.01
C ILE A 36 1.59 11.73 -9.34
N GLU A 37 2.86 11.37 -9.42
CA GLU A 37 3.46 10.75 -10.59
C GLU A 37 3.14 9.26 -10.53
N GLU A 38 2.06 8.86 -11.18
CA GLU A 38 1.60 7.48 -11.36
C GLU A 38 2.59 6.70 -12.25
N LEU A 39 3.80 6.53 -11.72
CA LEU A 39 4.94 5.68 -12.10
C LEU A 39 5.24 5.53 -13.59
N SER A 40 6.31 6.20 -14.02
CA SER A 40 7.21 5.68 -15.06
C SER A 40 7.64 4.24 -14.73
N ASP A 41 7.70 3.38 -15.75
CA ASP A 41 7.77 1.91 -15.66
C ASP A 41 8.91 1.35 -14.80
N GLU A 42 9.99 2.11 -14.55
CA GLU A 42 11.23 1.63 -13.92
C GLU A 42 11.17 1.52 -12.38
N HIS A 43 10.29 2.26 -11.70
CA HIS A 43 10.16 2.23 -10.22
C HIS A 43 8.91 1.51 -9.72
N ARG A 44 8.16 0.92 -10.64
CA ARG A 44 6.84 0.34 -10.40
C ARG A 44 6.85 -0.79 -9.37
N ALA A 45 7.94 -1.55 -9.24
CA ALA A 45 8.04 -2.66 -8.28
C ALA A 45 8.14 -2.21 -6.81
N VAL A 46 8.76 -1.06 -6.53
CA VAL A 46 8.92 -0.54 -5.16
C VAL A 46 7.67 0.21 -4.70
N VAL A 47 6.97 0.87 -5.64
CA VAL A 47 5.82 1.73 -5.36
C VAL A 47 4.46 1.04 -5.60
N LYS A 48 4.40 -0.09 -6.33
CA LYS A 48 3.18 -0.93 -6.40
C LYS A 48 2.75 -1.47 -5.04
N SER A 49 3.66 -1.51 -4.07
CA SER A 49 3.33 -1.94 -2.73
C SER A 49 2.48 -0.85 -2.08
N ASP A 50 1.22 -1.16 -1.76
CA ASP A 50 0.33 -0.31 -0.95
C ASP A 50 0.97 0.14 0.38
N TRP A 51 2.01 -0.58 0.81
CA TRP A 51 2.84 -0.23 1.95
C TRP A 51 3.55 1.12 1.79
N PHE A 52 4.06 1.44 0.59
CA PHE A 52 4.75 2.70 0.34
C PHE A 52 3.80 3.89 0.50
N ARG A 53 2.58 3.77 -0.04
CA ARG A 53 1.53 4.78 0.12
C ARG A 53 1.21 5.04 1.60
N LYS A 54 1.09 3.97 2.40
CA LYS A 54 0.87 4.05 3.85
C LYS A 54 2.03 4.77 4.57
N ILE A 55 3.29 4.51 4.17
CA ILE A 55 4.47 5.19 4.73
C ILE A 55 4.49 6.69 4.43
N VAL A 56 4.10 7.10 3.22
CA VAL A 56 4.06 8.52 2.85
C VAL A 56 2.97 9.26 3.63
N ILE A 57 1.78 8.66 3.77
CA ILE A 57 0.69 9.22 4.59
C ILE A 57 1.13 9.34 6.05
N PHE A 58 1.73 8.29 6.61
CA PHE A 58 2.28 8.32 7.96
C PHE A 58 3.30 9.45 8.13
N SER A 59 4.24 9.59 7.19
CA SER A 59 5.28 10.61 7.24
C SER A 59 4.70 12.03 7.18
N SER A 60 3.62 12.23 6.42
CA SER A 60 2.88 13.50 6.36
C SER A 60 2.23 13.85 7.71
N VAL A 61 1.52 12.90 8.32
CA VAL A 61 0.89 13.09 9.64
C VAL A 61 1.94 13.28 10.75
N PHE A 62 3.05 12.52 10.68
CA PHE A 62 4.17 12.67 11.59
C PHE A 62 4.81 14.06 11.49
N MET A 63 5.00 14.59 10.28
CA MET A 63 5.54 15.94 10.09
C MET A 63 4.63 17.01 10.71
N ALA A 64 3.30 16.84 10.62
CA ALA A 64 2.34 17.76 11.22
C ALA A 64 2.30 17.68 12.76
N THR A 65 2.43 16.47 13.32
CA THR A 65 2.23 16.24 14.76
C THR A 65 3.52 16.29 15.57
N ARG A 66 4.66 15.94 14.96
CA ARG A 66 5.97 15.73 15.61
C ARG A 66 5.93 14.77 16.80
N ASP A 67 5.01 13.81 16.78
CA ASP A 67 4.87 12.77 17.80
C ASP A 67 4.62 11.44 17.08
N VAL A 68 5.45 10.44 17.35
CA VAL A 68 5.40 9.13 16.67
C VAL A 68 4.13 8.37 17.06
N VAL A 69 3.75 8.43 18.34
CA VAL A 69 2.62 7.67 18.89
C VAL A 69 1.30 8.25 18.38
N ILE A 70 1.17 9.58 18.41
CA ILE A 70 -0.03 10.25 17.91
C ILE A 70 -0.14 10.08 16.39
N ALA A 71 0.97 10.24 15.64
CA ALA A 71 0.96 10.08 14.20
C ALA A 71 0.56 8.66 13.75
N LEU A 72 1.04 7.64 14.46
CA LEU A 72 0.71 6.26 14.16
C LEU A 72 -0.77 5.96 14.47
N THR A 73 -1.29 6.47 15.59
CA THR A 73 -2.71 6.36 15.97
C THR A 73 -3.62 7.02 14.93
N VAL A 74 -3.32 8.26 14.54
CA VAL A 74 -4.10 9.00 13.54
C VAL A 74 -4.02 8.33 12.16
N THR A 75 -2.85 7.82 11.78
CA THR A 75 -2.70 7.10 10.51
C THR A 75 -3.52 5.81 10.48
N ILE A 76 -3.56 5.04 11.57
CA ILE A 76 -4.39 3.84 11.67
C ILE A 76 -5.87 4.20 11.52
N ILE A 77 -6.34 5.23 12.24
CA ILE A 77 -7.72 5.71 12.14
C ILE A 77 -8.03 6.13 10.71
N PHE A 78 -7.14 6.89 10.07
CA PHE A 78 -7.32 7.34 8.69
C PHE A 78 -7.40 6.16 7.70
N VAL A 79 -6.52 5.17 7.81
CA VAL A 79 -6.53 3.98 6.93
C VAL A 79 -7.81 3.18 7.13
N VAL A 80 -8.26 3.00 8.37
CA VAL A 80 -9.54 2.30 8.65
C VAL A 80 -10.71 3.08 8.06
N LEU A 81 -10.75 4.41 8.21
CA LEU A 81 -11.81 5.24 7.63
C LEU A 81 -11.82 5.17 6.10
N ILE A 82 -10.65 5.26 5.46
CA ILE A 82 -10.53 5.13 4.01
C ILE A 82 -10.97 3.74 3.56
N ASN A 83 -10.56 2.67 4.25
CA ASN A 83 -11.00 1.31 3.94
C ASN A 83 -12.52 1.12 4.11
N GLU A 84 -13.12 1.71 5.13
CA GLU A 84 -14.57 1.65 5.37
C GLU A 84 -15.36 2.45 4.33
N ILE A 85 -14.85 3.62 3.93
CA ILE A 85 -15.44 4.47 2.89
C ILE A 85 -15.29 3.81 1.51
N LEU A 86 -14.13 3.23 1.18
CA LEU A 86 -13.90 2.51 -0.07
C LEU A 86 -14.65 1.17 -0.12
N SER A 87 -14.83 0.48 1.02
CA SER A 87 -15.60 -0.78 1.08
C SER A 87 -17.06 -0.61 0.67
N GLN A 88 -17.62 0.60 0.83
CA GLN A 88 -18.98 0.88 0.38
C GLN A 88 -19.09 1.04 -1.14
N GLU A 89 -17.98 1.23 -1.85
CA GLU A 89 -17.98 1.45 -3.31
C GLU A 89 -17.72 0.18 -4.12
N THR A 90 -17.27 -0.94 -3.53
CA THR A 90 -17.12 -2.20 -4.28
C THR A 90 -17.12 -3.42 -3.36
N PRO A 91 -18.12 -4.31 -3.40
CA PRO A 91 -17.99 -5.64 -2.83
C PRO A 91 -17.31 -6.52 -3.86
N GLU A 92 -16.01 -6.37 -4.11
CA GLU A 92 -15.26 -7.36 -4.89
C GLU A 92 -13.74 -7.16 -4.75
N SER A 93 -13.08 -8.19 -4.19
CA SER A 93 -11.65 -8.50 -4.26
C SER A 93 -10.65 -7.74 -3.37
N GLU A 94 -10.77 -7.92 -2.05
CA GLU A 94 -9.57 -8.32 -1.29
C GLU A 94 -9.47 -9.85 -1.35
N SER A 95 -9.07 -10.37 -2.50
CA SER A 95 -8.50 -11.70 -2.61
C SER A 95 -7.49 -11.72 -3.75
N ASP A 96 -6.32 -12.25 -3.43
CA ASP A 96 -5.26 -12.71 -4.32
C ASP A 96 -4.20 -11.73 -4.84
N SER A 97 -3.09 -11.69 -4.07
CA SER A 97 -1.77 -11.98 -4.66
C SER A 97 -1.36 -13.46 -4.46
N SER A 98 -2.33 -14.37 -4.52
CA SER A 98 -2.12 -15.82 -4.52
C SER A 98 -3.08 -16.52 -5.49
N GLU A 99 -2.92 -16.31 -6.81
CA GLU A 99 -3.54 -17.22 -7.81
C GLU A 99 -3.27 -18.69 -7.42
N PRO A 100 -4.19 -19.67 -7.66
CA PRO A 100 -4.97 -19.78 -8.91
C PRO A 100 -6.41 -20.38 -8.80
N ALA A 101 -7.29 -20.11 -9.78
CA ALA A 101 -8.18 -21.11 -10.45
C ALA A 101 -9.42 -20.52 -11.16
N PHE A 102 -9.24 -19.96 -12.36
CA PHE A 102 -10.08 -20.31 -13.52
C PHE A 102 -9.28 -20.00 -14.78
N SER A 103 -8.57 -21.01 -15.29
CA SER A 103 -7.70 -20.86 -16.44
C SER A 103 -8.54 -20.64 -17.72
N PRO A 104 -8.44 -19.47 -18.39
CA PRO A 104 -8.97 -19.31 -19.74
C PRO A 104 -8.38 -20.33 -20.72
N LYS A 105 -7.19 -20.87 -20.39
CA LYS A 105 -6.55 -21.98 -21.09
C LYS A 105 -7.39 -23.26 -21.10
N GLN A 106 -8.16 -23.55 -20.04
CA GLN A 106 -8.95 -24.78 -19.96
C GLN A 106 -10.18 -24.74 -20.89
N GLU A 107 -10.77 -23.55 -21.07
CA GLU A 107 -11.86 -23.34 -22.03
C GLU A 107 -11.33 -23.29 -23.47
N LEU A 108 -10.14 -22.71 -23.68
CA LEU A 108 -9.44 -22.75 -24.97
C LEU A 108 -9.06 -24.18 -25.38
N ASP A 109 -8.55 -24.99 -24.45
CA ASP A 109 -8.19 -26.39 -24.72
C ASP A 109 -9.43 -27.23 -25.08
N LYS A 110 -10.55 -27.01 -24.38
CA LYS A 110 -11.84 -27.63 -24.73
C LYS A 110 -12.32 -27.22 -26.13
N GLN A 111 -12.19 -25.95 -26.50
CA GLN A 111 -12.56 -25.47 -27.83
C GLN A 111 -11.63 -26.03 -28.91
N ILE A 112 -10.33 -26.13 -28.63
CA ILE A 112 -9.35 -26.73 -29.55
C ILE A 112 -9.65 -28.21 -29.80
N ASP A 113 -10.04 -28.95 -28.76
CA ASP A 113 -10.39 -30.36 -28.91
C ASP A 113 -11.72 -30.58 -29.63
N GLN A 114 -12.70 -29.68 -29.45
CA GLN A 114 -13.92 -29.69 -30.26
C GLN A 114 -13.64 -29.39 -31.74
N LEU A 115 -12.75 -28.45 -32.04
CA LEU A 115 -12.33 -28.15 -33.42
C LEU A 115 -11.62 -29.33 -34.09
N LYS A 116 -10.81 -30.10 -33.35
CA LYS A 116 -10.19 -31.33 -33.89
C LYS A 116 -11.22 -32.40 -34.20
N LEU A 117 -12.21 -32.60 -33.32
CA LEU A 117 -13.29 -33.57 -33.53
C LEU A 117 -14.14 -33.26 -34.77
N ILE A 118 -14.49 -31.99 -34.98
CA ILE A 118 -15.25 -31.59 -36.17
C ILE A 118 -14.41 -31.76 -37.45
N LYS A 119 -13.10 -31.50 -37.38
CA LYS A 119 -12.18 -31.71 -38.50
C LYS A 119 -12.01 -33.18 -38.86
N ASP A 120 -12.03 -34.09 -37.88
CA ASP A 120 -11.94 -35.54 -38.13
C ASP A 120 -13.26 -36.15 -38.61
N GLN A 121 -14.39 -35.45 -38.45
CA GLN A 121 -15.72 -35.87 -38.93
C GLN A 121 -16.08 -35.36 -40.33
N LEU A 122 -15.25 -34.49 -40.93
CA LEU A 122 -15.43 -33.94 -42.29
C LEU A 122 -14.44 -34.59 -43.27
#